data_AF-A0A5N9BLK4-F1
#
_entry.id   AF-A0A5N9BLK4-F1
#
_cell.length_a   1.000
_cell.length_b   1.000
_cell.length_c   1.000
_cell.angle_alpha   90.00
_cell.angle_beta   90.00
_cell.angle_gamma   90.00
#
_symmetry.space_group_name_H-M   'P 1'
#
loop_
_entity.id
_entity.type
_entity.pdbx_description
1 polymer ?
#
loop_
_entity_poly.entity_id
_entity_poly.type
_entity_poly.pdbx_seq_one_letter_code
_entity_poly.pdbx_strand_id
1 'polypeptide(L)'
;MPEPMEPEARQGFLRMAEEHPEMTCAETPVEILEAAAAEAEPTPYMEEYFAVGHASWLAFKHGRRISLPQNLMDRAILVLWNRAGL
;
A
#
# COMPACT_ATOMS: atom_id res chain seq x y z
N MET A 1 -11.33 -18.73 -3.16
CA MET A 1 -10.61 -17.76 -2.33
C MET A 1 -9.13 -17.94 -2.62
N PRO A 2 -8.39 -16.88 -2.98
CA PRO A 2 -6.94 -16.95 -3.00
C PRO A 2 -6.43 -17.37 -1.63
N GLU A 3 -5.30 -18.07 -1.58
CA GLU A 3 -4.68 -18.47 -0.32
C GLU A 3 -4.25 -17.22 0.47
N PRO A 4 -4.44 -17.19 1.79
CA PRO A 4 -4.03 -16.06 2.60
C PRO A 4 -2.52 -15.86 2.49
N MET A 5 -2.09 -14.64 2.19
CA MET A 5 -0.67 -14.28 2.10
C MET A 5 0.04 -14.59 3.42
N GLU A 6 1.12 -15.37 3.35
CA GLU A 6 1.92 -15.78 4.51
C GLU A 6 2.53 -14.57 5.26
N PRO A 7 2.69 -14.64 6.60
CA PRO A 7 3.19 -13.53 7.41
C PRO A 7 4.55 -12.98 6.97
N GLU A 8 5.48 -13.85 6.55
CA GLU A 8 6.81 -13.44 6.08
C GLU A 8 6.73 -12.65 4.77
N ALA A 9 5.85 -13.07 3.86
CA ALA A 9 5.61 -12.35 2.60
C ALA A 9 5.02 -10.97 2.88
N ARG A 10 4.07 -10.87 3.81
CA ARG A 10 3.47 -9.59 4.23
C ARG A 10 4.51 -8.59 4.71
N GLN A 11 5.43 -9.02 5.59
CA GLN A 11 6.52 -8.18 6.07
C GLN A 11 7.49 -7.79 4.95
N GLY A 12 7.77 -8.70 4.02
CA GLY A 12 8.58 -8.42 2.83
C GLY A 12 8.00 -7.27 2.00
N PHE A 13 6.70 -7.31 1.73
CA PHE A 13 6.02 -6.26 0.97
C PHE A 13 5.93 -4.93 1.73
N LEU A 14 5.72 -4.94 3.05
CA LEU A 14 5.77 -3.70 3.86
C LEU A 14 7.15 -3.04 3.77
N ARG A 15 8.22 -3.83 3.89
CA ARG A 15 9.59 -3.33 3.74
C ARG A 15 9.83 -2.78 2.33
N MET A 16 9.37 -3.49 1.31
CA MET A 16 9.47 -3.03 -0.07
C MET A 16 8.74 -1.70 -0.29
N ALA A 17 7.53 -1.53 0.24
CA ALA A 17 6.78 -0.26 0.18
C ALA A 17 7.51 0.88 0.91
N GLU A 18 8.27 0.56 1.97
CA GLU A 18 9.09 1.54 2.68
C GLU A 18 10.37 1.92 1.91
N GLU A 19 11.08 0.93 1.36
CA GLU A 19 12.38 1.07 0.72
C GLU A 19 12.32 1.59 -0.72
N HIS A 20 11.19 1.41 -1.41
CA HIS A 20 10.95 1.83 -2.79
C HIS A 20 9.80 2.84 -2.91
N PRO A 21 9.93 4.06 -2.33
CA PRO A 21 8.89 5.08 -2.33
C PRO A 21 8.48 5.60 -3.71
N GLU A 22 9.29 5.36 -4.73
CA GLU A 22 9.02 5.72 -6.12
C GLU A 22 8.12 4.70 -6.86
N MET A 23 7.88 3.53 -6.27
CA MET A 23 7.09 2.47 -6.88
C MET A 23 5.67 2.92 -7.17
N THR A 24 5.22 2.69 -8.40
CA THR A 24 3.85 2.98 -8.82
C THR A 24 2.95 1.74 -8.68
N CYS A 25 1.62 1.95 -8.73
CA CYS A 25 0.67 0.82 -8.75
C CYS A 25 0.92 -0.16 -9.92
N ALA A 26 1.51 0.30 -11.02
CA ALA A 26 1.84 -0.55 -12.17
C ALA A 26 3.07 -1.46 -11.92
N GLU A 27 3.89 -1.13 -10.94
CA GLU A 27 5.10 -1.88 -10.55
C GLU A 27 4.85 -2.70 -9.28
N THR A 28 3.64 -2.62 -8.72
CA THR A 28 3.24 -3.34 -7.52
C THR A 28 3.21 -4.86 -7.79
N PRO A 29 3.70 -5.70 -6.86
CA PRO A 29 3.68 -7.15 -7.01
C PRO A 29 2.28 -7.72 -7.27
N VAL A 30 2.22 -8.78 -8.08
CA VAL A 30 0.95 -9.40 -8.51
C VAL A 30 0.13 -9.88 -7.32
N GLU A 31 0.77 -10.36 -6.25
CA GLU A 31 0.11 -10.85 -5.05
C GLU A 31 -0.67 -9.73 -4.33
N ILE A 32 -0.15 -8.50 -4.36
CA ILE A 32 -0.82 -7.32 -3.81
C ILE A 32 -1.98 -6.90 -4.72
N LEU A 33 -1.79 -6.96 -6.04
CA LEU A 33 -2.87 -6.67 -7.01
C LEU A 33 -4.02 -7.69 -6.90
N GLU A 34 -3.70 -8.97 -6.76
CA GLU A 34 -4.68 -10.04 -6.54
C GLU A 34 -5.44 -9.86 -5.22
N ALA A 35 -4.72 -9.53 -4.13
CA ALA A 35 -5.36 -9.20 -2.86
C ALA A 35 -6.27 -7.97 -2.97
N ALA A 36 -5.88 -6.97 -3.77
CA ALA A 36 -6.69 -5.79 -4.04
C ALA A 36 -7.96 -6.11 -4.86
N ALA A 37 -7.84 -7.00 -5.85
CA ALA A 37 -8.96 -7.40 -6.71
C ALA A 37 -9.93 -8.38 -6.04
N ALA A 38 -9.48 -9.12 -5.02
CA ALA A 38 -10.28 -10.16 -4.37
C ALA A 38 -11.29 -9.62 -3.35
N GLU A 39 -11.06 -8.42 -2.80
CA GLU A 39 -11.86 -7.84 -1.72
C GLU A 39 -12.63 -6.61 -2.20
N ALA A 40 -13.79 -6.34 -1.60
CA ALA A 40 -14.58 -5.14 -1.93
C ALA A 40 -14.01 -3.87 -1.29
N GLU A 41 -13.32 -4.02 -0.15
CA GLU A 41 -12.72 -2.95 0.63
C GLU A 41 -11.31 -3.35 1.08
N PRO A 42 -10.40 -2.39 1.35
CA PRO A 42 -9.07 -2.69 1.85
C PRO A 42 -9.12 -3.51 3.14
N THR A 43 -8.40 -4.63 3.17
CA THR A 43 -8.16 -5.34 4.44
C THR A 43 -7.22 -4.54 5.33
N PRO A 44 -7.16 -4.79 6.66
CA PRO A 44 -6.23 -4.08 7.55
C PRO A 44 -4.76 -4.16 7.12
N TYR A 45 -4.36 -5.29 6.52
CA TYR A 45 -3.02 -5.44 5.96
C TYR A 45 -2.80 -4.54 4.74
N MET A 46 -3.79 -4.45 3.87
CA MET A 46 -3.70 -3.60 2.67
C MET A 46 -3.74 -2.12 3.04
N GLU A 47 -4.52 -1.73 4.05
CA GLU A 47 -4.47 -0.39 4.62
C GLU A 47 -3.06 -0.03 5.10
N GLU A 48 -2.42 -0.93 5.85
CA GLU A 48 -1.04 -0.75 6.32
C GLU A 48 -0.05 -0.63 5.16
N TYR A 49 -0.14 -1.53 4.18
CA TYR A 49 0.71 -1.50 2.99
C TYR A 49 0.62 -0.17 2.23
N PHE A 50 -0.60 0.30 1.94
CA PHE A 50 -0.79 1.57 1.25
C PHE A 50 -0.39 2.77 2.12
N ALA A 51 -0.62 2.72 3.43
CA ALA A 51 -0.20 3.78 4.35
C ALA A 51 1.33 3.92 4.41
N VAL A 52 2.06 2.80 4.50
CA VAL A 52 3.53 2.77 4.50
C VAL A 52 4.06 3.34 3.19
N GLY A 53 3.59 2.82 2.05
CA GLY A 53 4.03 3.30 0.73
C GLY A 53 3.75 4.78 0.52
N HIS A 54 2.55 5.26 0.88
CA HIS A 54 2.19 6.67 0.75
C HIS A 54 3.02 7.58 1.68
N ALA A 55 3.26 7.17 2.94
CA ALA A 55 4.08 7.92 3.86
C ALA A 55 5.54 8.00 3.39
N SER A 56 6.09 6.90 2.86
CA SER A 56 7.44 6.86 2.28
C SER A 56 7.54 7.71 1.03
N TRP A 57 6.56 7.66 0.13
CA TRP A 57 6.47 8.54 -1.03
C TRP A 57 6.41 10.02 -0.65
N LEU A 58 5.60 10.40 0.35
CA LEU A 58 5.55 11.78 0.84
C LEU A 58 6.90 12.24 1.42
N ALA A 59 7.54 11.36 2.19
CA ALA A 59 8.85 11.64 2.76
C ALA A 59 9.90 11.85 1.68
N PHE A 60 9.91 10.99 0.66
CA PHE A 60 10.78 11.08 -0.51
C PHE A 60 10.54 12.37 -1.29
N LYS A 61 9.28 12.66 -1.64
CA LYS A 61 8.89 13.83 -2.42
C LYS A 61 9.26 15.17 -1.77
N HIS A 62 9.17 15.24 -0.44
CA HIS A 62 9.39 16.48 0.30
C HIS A 62 10.73 16.54 1.04
N GLY A 63 11.55 15.49 0.96
CA GLY A 63 12.82 15.38 1.69
C GLY A 63 12.68 15.34 3.21
N ARG A 64 11.48 15.11 3.74
CA ARG A 64 11.18 15.05 5.18
C ARG A 64 9.88 14.29 5.43
N ARG A 65 9.79 13.62 6.59
CA ARG A 65 8.54 12.97 7.02
C ARG A 65 7.43 14.01 7.23
N ILE A 66 6.26 13.73 6.68
CA ILE A 66 5.05 14.53 6.86
C ILE A 66 4.02 13.67 7.60
N SER A 67 3.58 14.15 8.76
CA SER A 67 2.44 13.55 9.45
C SER A 67 1.16 14.11 8.82
N LEU A 68 0.37 13.22 8.23
CA LEU A 68 -0.94 13.57 7.70
C LEU A 68 -2.03 13.35 8.77
N PRO A 69 -3.05 14.21 8.83
CA PRO A 69 -4.31 13.89 9.49
C PRO A 69 -4.87 12.55 9.00
N GLN A 70 -5.43 11.74 9.92
CA GLN A 70 -5.91 10.38 9.63
C GLN A 70 -6.88 10.35 8.44
N ASN A 71 -7.84 11.27 8.41
CA ASN A 71 -8.83 11.36 7.33
C ASN A 71 -8.23 11.61 5.94
N LEU A 72 -7.03 12.20 5.85
CA LEU A 72 -6.32 12.36 4.57
C LEU A 72 -5.56 11.08 4.20
N MET A 73 -5.00 10.37 5.19
CA MET A 73 -4.39 9.07 4.95
C MET A 73 -5.44 8.05 4.48
N ASP A 74 -6.59 7.96 5.14
CA ASP A 74 -7.69 7.05 4.77
C ASP A 74 -8.12 7.28 3.30
N ARG A 75 -8.24 8.55 2.89
CA ARG A 75 -8.56 8.92 1.50
C ARG A 75 -7.47 8.51 0.51
N ALA A 76 -6.20 8.65 0.90
CA ALA A 76 -5.09 8.23 0.06
C ALA A 76 -5.10 6.71 -0.14
N ILE A 77 -5.31 5.94 0.94
CA ILE A 77 -5.45 4.48 0.89
C ILE A 77 -6.58 4.09 -0.07
N LEU A 78 -7.75 4.71 0.02
CA LEU A 78 -8.87 4.41 -0.89
C LEU A 78 -8.53 4.68 -2.36
N VAL A 79 -7.81 5.77 -2.66
CA VAL A 79 -7.40 6.07 -4.04
C VAL A 79 -6.39 5.04 -4.55
N LEU A 80 -5.41 4.67 -3.73
CA LEU A 80 -4.38 3.68 -4.09
C LEU A 80 -4.97 2.28 -4.26
N TRP A 81 -5.87 1.88 -3.37
CA TRP A 81 -6.65 0.66 -3.46
C TRP A 81 -7.42 0.56 -4.78
N ASN A 82 -8.23 1.58 -5.08
CA ASN A 82 -9.00 1.61 -6.33
C ASN A 82 -8.10 1.60 -7.57
N ARG A 83 -6.88 2.15 -7.49
CA ARG A 83 -5.91 2.10 -8.60
C ARG A 83 -5.24 0.73 -8.74
N ALA A 84 -5.05 0.01 -7.65
CA ALA A 84 -4.45 -1.32 -7.64
C ALA A 84 -5.42 -2.42 -8.09
N GLY A 85 -6.73 -2.22 -7.86
CA GLY A 85 -7.78 -3.16 -8.29
C GLY A 85 -8.34 -2.95 -9.71
N LEU A 86 -7.79 -1.99 -10.49
CA LEU A 86 -8.18 -1.68 -11.87
C LEU A 86 -7.17 -2.26 -12.87
#